data_AF-A0A5J4TRQ7-F1
#
_entry.id   AF-A0A5J4TRQ7-F1
#
_cell.length_a   1.000
_cell.length_b   1.000
_cell.length_c   1.000
_cell.angle_alpha   90.00
_cell.angle_beta   90.00
_cell.angle_gamma   90.00
#
_symmetry.space_group_name_H-M   'P 1'
#
loop_
_entity.id
_entity.type
_entity.pdbx_description
1 polymer ?
#
loop_
_entity_poly.entity_id
_entity_poly.type
_entity_poly.pdbx_seq_one_letter_code
_entity_poly.pdbx_strand_id
1 'polypeptide(L)'
;MSIYEPGYGNGVVSINYQYFDEQSIISDCQFTRCALDGNTCGALSIQISYNGQLSLINTAFFQCKAQYAGAIYAYVTYGGKIIIDGDCSFIECESPNGNGGAIYSSVQDTNSQLILNDGVKIYGCTGYTGSGISLSCSNYGTCEIGDIEIKDCEATYEGGG
;
A
#
# COMPACT_ATOMS: atom_id res chain seq x y z
N MET A 1 15.11 -7.03 -7.45
CA MET A 1 15.87 -5.77 -7.66
C MET A 1 15.63 -4.86 -6.46
N SER A 2 16.68 -4.25 -5.88
CA SER A 2 16.53 -3.35 -4.72
C SER A 2 16.51 -1.89 -5.19
N ILE A 3 15.45 -1.15 -4.89
CA ILE A 3 15.26 0.24 -5.31
C ILE A 3 15.43 1.16 -4.09
N TYR A 4 16.35 2.13 -4.21
CA TYR A 4 16.68 3.11 -3.17
C TYR A 4 16.68 4.50 -3.81
N GLU A 5 15.73 5.38 -3.45
CA GLU A 5 15.72 6.75 -3.93
C GLU A 5 15.27 7.75 -2.83
N PRO A 6 16.04 8.83 -2.59
CA PRO A 6 15.55 10.05 -1.96
C PRO A 6 14.98 10.98 -3.04
N GLY A 7 13.74 10.72 -3.47
CA GLY A 7 13.06 11.47 -4.51
C GLY A 7 12.22 12.65 -3.98
N TYR A 8 11.83 13.57 -4.86
CA TYR A 8 10.73 14.51 -4.63
C TYR A 8 9.58 14.06 -5.56
N GLY A 9 8.49 13.50 -5.01
CA GLY A 9 7.37 12.97 -5.82
C GLY A 9 6.38 12.10 -5.04
N ASN A 10 5.32 11.61 -5.69
CA ASN A 10 4.22 10.85 -5.08
C ASN A 10 4.55 9.39 -4.73
N GLY A 11 5.83 9.02 -4.56
CA GLY A 11 6.33 7.64 -4.42
C GLY A 11 7.48 7.35 -5.38
N VAL A 12 8.25 6.29 -5.12
CA VAL A 12 9.35 5.82 -5.99
C VAL A 12 8.83 5.29 -7.32
N VAL A 13 7.68 4.60 -7.29
CA VAL A 13 7.00 4.08 -8.48
C VAL A 13 5.57 4.61 -8.48
N SER A 14 5.15 5.18 -9.61
CA SER A 14 3.78 5.67 -9.82
C SER A 14 3.09 4.84 -10.90
N ILE A 15 1.94 4.27 -10.56
CA ILE A 15 1.08 3.48 -11.46
C ILE A 15 -0.23 4.24 -11.63
N ASN A 16 -0.59 4.53 -12.87
CA ASN A 16 -1.81 5.25 -13.20
C ASN A 16 -2.50 4.58 -14.38
N TYR A 17 -3.54 3.79 -14.10
CA TYR A 17 -4.37 3.13 -15.12
C TYR A 17 -5.64 3.93 -15.33
N GLN A 18 -5.78 4.46 -16.54
CA GLN A 18 -6.87 5.32 -16.99
C GLN A 18 -7.55 4.77 -18.26
N TYR A 19 -7.04 3.65 -18.78
CA TYR A 19 -7.59 2.95 -19.93
C TYR A 19 -8.08 1.56 -19.51
N PHE A 20 -8.92 0.98 -20.37
CA PHE A 20 -9.53 -0.30 -20.08
C PHE A 20 -8.51 -1.43 -20.02
N ASP A 21 -8.64 -2.28 -19.00
CA ASP A 21 -7.97 -3.57 -18.87
C ASP A 21 -6.42 -3.48 -18.87
N GLU A 22 -5.85 -2.37 -18.37
CA GLU A 22 -4.40 -2.24 -18.16
C GLU A 22 -3.91 -3.14 -17.03
N GLN A 23 -2.82 -3.89 -17.25
CA GLN A 23 -2.33 -4.86 -16.25
C GLN A 23 -0.81 -4.80 -16.07
N SER A 24 -0.35 -4.92 -14.84
CA SER A 24 1.07 -5.19 -14.56
C SER A 24 1.29 -6.04 -13.31
N ILE A 25 2.50 -6.56 -13.22
CA ILE A 25 2.97 -7.33 -12.07
C ILE A 25 4.29 -6.70 -11.62
N ILE A 26 4.38 -6.38 -10.33
CA ILE A 26 5.64 -6.10 -9.66
C ILE A 26 5.96 -7.34 -8.83
N SER A 27 7.07 -7.98 -9.12
CA SER A 27 7.48 -9.21 -8.46
C SER A 27 8.95 -9.20 -8.08
N ASP A 28 9.31 -9.91 -7.00
CA ASP A 28 10.69 -10.14 -6.57
C ASP A 28 11.51 -8.83 -6.40
N CYS A 29 10.83 -7.82 -5.86
CA CYS A 29 11.38 -6.49 -5.64
C CYS A 29 11.59 -6.19 -4.15
N GLN A 30 12.51 -5.28 -3.86
CA GLN A 30 12.68 -4.75 -2.52
C GLN A 30 12.77 -3.22 -2.59
N PHE A 31 11.87 -2.56 -1.87
CA PHE A 31 11.87 -1.12 -1.65
C PHE A 31 12.46 -0.88 -0.27
N THR A 32 13.54 -0.10 -0.17
CA THR A 32 14.24 0.08 1.09
C THR A 32 14.51 1.56 1.35
N ARG A 33 14.11 2.03 2.52
CA ARG A 33 14.30 3.41 2.99
C ARG A 33 13.78 4.42 1.97
N CYS A 34 12.68 4.09 1.31
CA CYS A 34 12.00 4.99 0.40
C CYS A 34 11.31 6.05 1.26
N ALA A 35 11.96 7.21 1.37
CA ALA A 35 11.52 8.29 2.24
C ALA A 35 11.45 9.58 1.44
N LEU A 36 10.27 10.19 1.42
CA LEU A 36 9.99 11.38 0.63
C LEU A 36 9.37 12.45 1.53
N ASP A 37 10.15 13.46 1.93
CA ASP A 37 9.68 14.54 2.79
C ASP A 37 8.53 15.32 2.12
N GLY A 38 7.40 15.45 2.81
CA GLY A 38 6.23 16.19 2.31
C GLY A 38 5.31 15.44 1.33
N ASN A 39 5.56 14.16 1.06
CA ASN A 39 4.85 13.42 0.01
C ASN A 39 3.77 12.46 0.52
N THR A 40 2.94 12.00 -0.41
CA THR A 40 1.75 11.18 -0.16
C THR A 40 2.07 9.73 0.20
N CYS A 41 3.09 9.12 -0.41
CA CYS A 41 3.52 7.76 -0.09
C CYS A 41 5.03 7.57 -0.20
N GLY A 42 5.57 6.55 0.47
CA GLY A 42 7.02 6.30 0.49
C GLY A 42 7.52 5.52 -0.71
N ALA A 43 6.79 4.52 -1.20
CA ALA A 43 7.26 3.62 -2.26
C ALA A 43 6.35 3.59 -3.51
N LEU A 44 5.07 3.27 -3.36
CA LEU A 44 4.15 3.06 -4.50
C LEU A 44 2.94 3.99 -4.42
N SER A 45 2.78 4.84 -5.43
CA SER A 45 1.54 5.56 -5.71
C SER A 45 0.74 4.78 -6.74
N ILE A 46 -0.48 4.38 -6.41
CA ILE A 46 -1.29 3.55 -7.28
C ILE A 46 -2.65 4.20 -7.48
N GLN A 47 -2.99 4.47 -8.74
CA GLN A 47 -4.35 4.81 -9.16
C GLN A 47 -4.77 3.82 -10.25
N ILE A 48 -5.80 3.02 -9.97
CA ILE A 48 -6.28 2.00 -10.90
C ILE A 48 -7.77 2.22 -11.17
N SER A 49 -8.14 2.25 -12.46
CA SER A 49 -9.51 2.41 -12.93
C SER A 49 -9.81 1.49 -14.11
N TYR A 50 -11.08 1.39 -14.49
CA TYR A 50 -11.57 0.75 -15.72
C TYR A 50 -11.09 -0.70 -15.90
N ASN A 51 -11.33 -1.53 -14.89
CA ASN A 51 -10.90 -2.94 -14.83
C ASN A 51 -9.38 -3.18 -14.89
N GLY A 52 -8.57 -2.13 -14.72
CA GLY A 52 -7.12 -2.30 -14.61
C GLY A 52 -6.73 -3.17 -13.42
N GLN A 53 -5.58 -3.86 -13.50
CA GLN A 53 -5.12 -4.79 -12.47
C GLN A 53 -3.63 -4.64 -12.18
N LEU A 54 -3.28 -4.55 -10.89
CA LEU A 54 -1.91 -4.65 -10.42
C LEU A 54 -1.76 -5.85 -9.48
N SER A 55 -0.71 -6.64 -9.70
CA SER A 55 -0.31 -7.69 -8.75
C SER A 55 1.08 -7.39 -8.17
N LEU A 56 1.18 -7.38 -6.84
CA LEU A 56 2.43 -7.33 -6.10
C LEU A 56 2.72 -8.73 -5.57
N ILE A 57 3.87 -9.31 -5.94
CA ILE A 57 4.21 -10.70 -5.60
C ILE A 57 5.63 -10.75 -5.00
N ASN A 58 5.83 -11.45 -3.88
CA ASN A 58 7.16 -11.64 -3.27
C ASN A 58 7.97 -10.33 -3.13
N THR A 59 7.30 -9.24 -2.78
CA THR A 59 7.89 -7.91 -2.77
C THR A 59 7.96 -7.38 -1.34
N ALA A 60 9.12 -6.86 -0.96
CA ALA A 60 9.37 -6.37 0.40
C ALA A 60 9.51 -4.83 0.43
N PHE A 61 8.95 -4.22 1.47
CA PHE A 61 9.05 -2.80 1.78
C PHE A 61 9.67 -2.66 3.16
N PHE A 62 10.85 -2.05 3.24
CA PHE A 62 11.62 -1.92 4.47
C PHE A 62 11.92 -0.46 4.77
N GLN A 63 11.53 0.01 5.96
CA GLN A 63 11.82 1.37 6.43
C GLN A 63 11.32 2.49 5.49
N CYS A 64 10.22 2.25 4.77
CA CYS A 64 9.65 3.26 3.89
C CYS A 64 8.82 4.28 4.69
N LYS A 65 8.91 5.57 4.35
CA LYS A 65 8.31 6.65 5.14
C LYS A 65 7.73 7.76 4.27
N ALA A 66 6.49 8.18 4.55
CA ALA A 66 5.89 9.36 3.92
C ALA A 66 4.70 9.89 4.73
N GLN A 67 4.14 11.05 4.38
CA GLN A 67 3.14 11.70 5.23
C GLN A 67 1.85 10.91 5.38
N TYR A 68 1.29 10.33 4.30
CA TYR A 68 0.00 9.65 4.35
C TYR A 68 0.07 8.12 4.34
N ALA A 69 1.09 7.51 3.72
CA ALA A 69 1.31 6.08 3.73
C ALA A 69 2.80 5.72 3.64
N GLY A 70 3.34 4.95 4.58
CA GLY A 70 4.79 4.70 4.62
C GLY A 70 5.31 3.94 3.40
N ALA A 71 4.54 2.98 2.85
CA ALA A 71 4.93 2.24 1.66
C ALA A 71 3.97 2.48 0.48
N ILE A 72 2.70 2.12 0.62
CA ILE A 72 1.74 2.08 -0.49
C ILE A 72 0.58 3.03 -0.23
N TYR A 73 0.33 3.91 -1.20
CA TYR A 73 -0.91 4.68 -1.29
C TYR A 73 -1.67 4.24 -2.54
N ALA A 74 -2.90 3.76 -2.35
CA ALA A 74 -3.72 3.21 -3.43
C ALA A 74 -5.11 3.85 -3.53
N TYR A 75 -5.53 4.13 -4.76
CA TYR A 75 -6.90 4.53 -5.10
C TYR A 75 -7.42 3.63 -6.23
N VAL A 76 -8.51 2.90 -5.98
CA VAL A 76 -9.02 1.86 -6.87
C VAL A 76 -10.50 2.12 -7.16
N THR A 77 -10.85 2.33 -8.42
CA THR A 77 -12.20 2.69 -8.88
C THR A 77 -12.63 1.93 -10.14
N TYR A 78 -13.92 2.00 -10.47
CA TYR A 78 -14.47 1.49 -11.74
C TYR A 78 -14.01 0.07 -12.16
N GLY A 79 -14.08 -0.90 -11.24
CA GLY A 79 -13.69 -2.28 -11.50
C GLY A 79 -12.20 -2.57 -11.36
N GLY A 80 -11.41 -1.58 -10.96
CA GLY A 80 -9.97 -1.71 -10.75
C GLY A 80 -9.61 -2.74 -9.68
N LYS A 81 -8.43 -3.35 -9.79
CA LYS A 81 -8.01 -4.43 -8.89
C LYS A 81 -6.55 -4.34 -8.46
N ILE A 82 -6.31 -4.47 -7.16
CA ILE A 82 -4.96 -4.69 -6.61
C ILE A 82 -4.94 -6.04 -5.91
N ILE A 83 -3.91 -6.82 -6.18
CA ILE A 83 -3.65 -8.11 -5.53
C ILE A 83 -2.26 -8.06 -4.91
N ILE A 84 -2.15 -8.31 -3.61
CA ILE A 84 -0.88 -8.43 -2.89
C ILE A 84 -0.77 -9.87 -2.43
N ASP A 85 0.22 -10.58 -2.94
CA ASP A 85 0.30 -12.03 -2.86
C ASP A 85 1.73 -12.55 -2.63
N GLY A 86 1.83 -13.82 -2.28
CA GLY A 86 3.09 -14.48 -1.96
C GLY A 86 3.75 -13.90 -0.71
N ASP A 87 5.08 -13.94 -0.68
CA ASP A 87 5.85 -13.56 0.51
C ASP A 87 6.08 -12.03 0.60
N CYS A 88 5.02 -11.26 0.34
CA CYS A 88 5.08 -9.80 0.45
C CYS A 88 5.22 -9.37 1.92
N SER A 89 6.07 -8.40 2.17
CA SER A 89 6.34 -7.93 3.54
C SER A 89 6.49 -6.41 3.63
N PHE A 90 5.98 -5.85 4.72
CA PHE A 90 6.07 -4.44 5.07
C PHE A 90 6.67 -4.36 6.47
N ILE A 91 7.86 -3.81 6.58
CA ILE A 91 8.64 -3.89 7.81
C ILE A 91 9.15 -2.49 8.14
N GLU A 92 8.84 -2.01 9.35
CA GLU A 92 9.27 -0.71 9.87
C GLU A 92 8.85 0.48 8.97
N CYS A 93 7.70 0.38 8.31
CA CYS A 93 7.17 1.47 7.50
C CYS A 93 6.42 2.50 8.35
N GLU A 94 6.60 3.79 8.05
CA GLU A 94 6.06 4.88 8.88
C GLU A 94 5.23 5.90 8.09
N SER A 95 4.06 6.27 8.64
CA SER A 95 3.24 7.39 8.17
C SER A 95 2.91 8.38 9.31
N PRO A 96 3.78 9.35 9.63
CA PRO A 96 3.64 10.18 10.82
C PRO A 96 2.38 11.04 10.88
N ASN A 97 1.76 11.37 9.73
CA ASN A 97 0.50 12.12 9.65
C ASN A 97 -0.61 11.31 8.95
N GLY A 98 -0.36 10.03 8.69
CA GLY A 98 -1.15 9.19 7.80
C GLY A 98 -1.93 8.11 8.52
N ASN A 99 -2.99 7.61 7.89
CA ASN A 99 -3.87 6.65 8.54
C ASN A 99 -3.35 5.20 8.49
N GLY A 100 -2.32 4.90 7.68
CA GLY A 100 -1.76 3.55 7.58
C GLY A 100 -0.24 3.57 7.50
N GLY A 101 0.42 3.05 8.55
CA GLY A 101 1.88 3.06 8.68
C GLY A 101 2.61 2.48 7.46
N ALA A 102 2.10 1.38 6.88
CA ALA A 102 2.60 0.81 5.63
C ALA A 102 1.67 1.08 4.45
N ILE A 103 0.39 0.71 4.57
CA ILE A 103 -0.55 0.71 3.45
C ILE A 103 -1.74 1.62 3.77
N TYR A 104 -2.02 2.53 2.86
CA TYR A 104 -3.29 3.23 2.80
C TYR A 104 -3.97 2.92 1.46
N SER A 105 -5.25 2.54 1.50
CA SER A 105 -6.03 2.36 0.28
C SER A 105 -7.46 2.88 0.39
N SER A 106 -7.96 3.49 -0.69
CA SER A 106 -9.38 3.72 -0.89
C SER A 106 -9.86 2.95 -2.13
N VAL A 107 -10.82 2.05 -1.93
CA VAL A 107 -11.44 1.21 -2.96
C VAL A 107 -12.90 1.60 -3.08
N GLN A 108 -13.33 2.07 -4.25
CA GLN A 108 -14.69 2.54 -4.48
C GLN A 108 -15.25 1.97 -5.78
N ASP A 109 -16.58 1.97 -5.90
CA ASP A 109 -17.34 1.48 -7.05
C ASP A 109 -17.43 -0.05 -7.17
N THR A 110 -18.46 -0.50 -7.87
CA THR A 110 -18.74 -1.91 -8.12
C THR A 110 -17.58 -2.60 -8.82
N ASN A 111 -17.28 -3.83 -8.38
CA ASN A 111 -16.20 -4.69 -8.87
C ASN A 111 -14.78 -4.18 -8.61
N SER A 112 -14.61 -3.03 -7.93
CA SER A 112 -13.28 -2.59 -7.52
C SER A 112 -12.81 -3.38 -6.31
N GLN A 113 -11.56 -3.85 -6.31
CA GLN A 113 -11.07 -4.74 -5.27
C GLN A 113 -9.64 -4.41 -4.83
N LEU A 114 -9.38 -4.56 -3.53
CA LEU A 114 -8.04 -4.78 -3.01
C LEU A 114 -8.02 -6.12 -2.28
N ILE A 115 -7.06 -6.97 -2.64
CA ILE A 115 -6.91 -8.30 -2.07
C ILE A 115 -5.52 -8.40 -1.45
N LEU A 116 -5.47 -8.67 -0.14
CA LEU A 116 -4.27 -9.06 0.60
C LEU A 116 -4.38 -10.56 0.85
N ASN A 117 -3.62 -11.37 0.11
CA ASN A 117 -3.65 -12.83 0.27
C ASN A 117 -2.89 -13.30 1.51
N ASP A 118 -3.05 -14.58 1.81
CA ASP A 118 -2.37 -15.25 2.93
C ASP A 118 -0.85 -15.10 2.85
N GLY A 119 -0.20 -14.97 4.01
CA GLY A 119 1.26 -14.91 4.11
C GLY A 119 1.87 -13.51 3.97
N VAL A 120 1.06 -12.47 3.71
CA VAL A 120 1.52 -11.08 3.79
C VAL A 120 1.89 -10.72 5.24
N LYS A 121 3.06 -10.09 5.42
CA LYS A 121 3.63 -9.75 6.74
C LYS A 121 3.75 -8.25 6.92
N ILE A 122 3.29 -7.73 8.05
CA ILE A 122 3.29 -6.30 8.35
C ILE A 122 3.79 -6.10 9.78
N TYR A 123 5.06 -5.73 9.91
CA TYR A 123 5.78 -5.69 11.18
C TYR A 123 6.34 -4.32 11.50
N GLY A 124 6.23 -3.90 12.76
CA GLY A 124 6.92 -2.69 13.23
C GLY A 124 6.44 -1.40 12.55
N CYS A 125 5.27 -1.41 11.90
CA CYS A 125 4.80 -0.27 11.14
C CYS A 125 4.09 0.74 12.05
N THR A 126 4.24 2.02 11.76
CA THR A 126 3.71 3.08 12.62
C THR A 126 2.94 4.11 11.80
N GLY A 127 1.68 4.37 12.15
CA GLY A 127 0.90 5.45 11.55
C GLY A 127 0.37 6.45 12.57
N TYR A 128 -0.31 7.48 12.07
CA TYR A 128 -0.93 8.51 12.90
C TYR A 128 -2.18 7.96 13.60
N THR A 129 -3.19 7.54 12.84
CA THR A 129 -4.46 6.99 13.39
C THR A 129 -4.65 5.49 13.16
N GLY A 130 -3.79 4.86 12.36
CA GLY A 130 -3.81 3.41 12.14
C GLY A 130 -2.41 2.84 12.16
N SER A 131 -2.27 1.64 12.71
CA SER A 131 -0.97 1.06 13.08
C SER A 131 -0.12 0.68 11.87
N GLY A 132 -0.62 -0.23 11.02
CA GLY A 132 0.09 -0.69 9.82
C GLY A 132 -0.70 -0.54 8.52
N ILE A 133 -2.03 -0.70 8.57
CA ILE A 133 -2.89 -0.67 7.38
C ILE A 133 -4.10 0.20 7.67
N SER A 134 -4.49 1.02 6.70
CA SER A 134 -5.80 1.66 6.64
C SER A 134 -6.46 1.38 5.29
N LEU A 135 -7.51 0.56 5.30
CA LEU A 135 -8.31 0.23 4.12
C LEU A 135 -9.69 0.90 4.25
N SER A 136 -10.09 1.65 3.22
CA SER A 136 -11.42 2.23 3.09
C SER A 136 -12.08 1.68 1.84
N CYS A 137 -13.18 0.94 2.01
CA CYS A 137 -13.89 0.26 0.92
C CYS A 137 -15.34 0.75 0.94
N SER A 138 -15.81 1.39 -0.13
CA SER A 138 -17.13 2.02 -0.20
C SER A 138 -17.77 1.86 -1.58
N ASN A 139 -19.04 2.25 -1.73
CA ASN A 139 -19.75 2.20 -3.02
C ASN A 139 -19.66 0.84 -3.76
N TYR A 140 -19.81 -0.27 -3.04
CA TYR A 140 -19.67 -1.64 -3.56
C TYR A 140 -18.24 -2.07 -3.95
N GLY A 141 -17.22 -1.28 -3.62
CA GLY A 141 -15.83 -1.71 -3.63
C GLY A 141 -15.54 -2.65 -2.47
N THR A 142 -14.68 -3.65 -2.68
CA THR A 142 -14.37 -4.68 -1.67
C THR A 142 -12.89 -4.65 -1.28
N CYS A 143 -12.63 -4.91 0.01
CA CYS A 143 -11.29 -5.25 0.46
C CYS A 143 -11.33 -6.63 1.09
N GLU A 144 -10.51 -7.53 0.58
CA GLU A 144 -10.41 -8.92 1.01
C GLU A 144 -9.06 -9.09 1.70
N ILE A 145 -9.08 -9.57 2.93
CA ILE A 145 -7.88 -9.80 3.75
C ILE A 145 -7.85 -11.28 4.11
N GLY A 146 -6.84 -11.98 3.64
CA GLY A 146 -6.53 -13.36 3.99
C GLY A 146 -5.87 -13.48 5.38
N ASP A 147 -5.25 -14.62 5.62
CA ASP A 147 -4.47 -14.88 6.83
C ASP A 147 -3.13 -14.14 6.76
N ILE A 148 -3.15 -12.87 7.16
CA ILE A 148 -2.00 -11.97 7.19
C ILE A 148 -1.47 -11.81 8.61
N GLU A 149 -0.16 -11.58 8.72
CA GLU A 149 0.50 -11.43 10.01
C GLU A 149 0.78 -9.93 10.27
N ILE A 150 0.11 -9.35 11.27
CA ILE A 150 0.37 -7.98 11.73
C ILE A 150 0.96 -8.05 13.13
N LYS A 151 2.19 -7.54 13.31
CA LYS A 151 2.89 -7.56 14.60
C LYS A 151 3.59 -6.23 14.89
N ASP A 152 3.66 -5.87 16.15
CA ASP A 152 4.42 -4.72 16.65
C ASP A 152 4.11 -3.41 15.91
N CYS A 153 2.88 -3.25 15.42
CA CYS A 153 2.46 -2.05 14.71
C CYS A 153 1.72 -1.10 15.65
N GLU A 154 2.02 0.21 15.58
CA GLU A 154 1.56 1.20 16.57
C GLU A 154 0.91 2.43 15.89
N ALA A 155 -0.14 2.97 16.51
CA ALA A 155 -0.72 4.26 16.11
C ALA A 155 -0.26 5.36 17.08
N THR A 156 0.15 6.51 16.56
CA THR A 156 0.76 7.60 17.35
C THR A 156 -0.24 8.63 17.89
N TYR A 157 -1.48 8.66 17.40
CA TYR A 157 -2.56 9.53 17.86
C TYR A 157 -3.87 8.74 18.03
N GLU A 158 -4.38 8.70 19.26
CA GLU A 158 -5.58 8.01 19.76
C GLU A 158 -5.87 6.62 19.13
N GLY A 159 -5.38 5.55 19.78
CA GLY A 159 -5.83 4.18 19.47
C GLY A 159 -4.75 3.11 19.40
N GLY A 160 -3.49 3.39 19.78
CA GLY A 160 -2.49 2.34 19.97
C GLY A 160 -2.90 1.43 21.13
N GLY A 161 -3.26 0.19 20.81
CA GLY A 161 -3.62 -0.86 21.78
C GLY A 161 -2.47 -1.33 22.65
#